data_AF-A0A090JZH1-F1
#
_entry.id   AF-A0A090JZH1-F1
#
_cell.length_a   1.000
_cell.length_b   1.000
_cell.length_c   1.000
_cell.angle_alpha   90.00
_cell.angle_beta   90.00
_cell.angle_gamma   90.00
#
_symmetry.space_group_name_H-M   'P 1'
#
loop_
_entity.id
_entity.type
_entity.pdbx_description
1 polymer ?
#
loop_
_entity_poly.entity_id
_entity_poly.type
_entity_poly.pdbx_seq_one_letter_code
_entity_poly.pdbx_strand_id
1 'polypeptide(L)'
;MKAILMFVVISNCIATAIIFVIESSTSILGLHYWQDYAFFNVFILWGIAATLFMHPPQKTATTTSDKAERTSGSLIDHTTADEIDELRWDENVRLYTKFFIAGLPAIVICLMM
;
A
#
# COMPACT_ATOMS: atom_id res chain seq x y z
N MET A 1 0.84 17.27 -9.67
CA MET A 1 0.40 16.33 -10.72
C MET A 1 1.54 15.52 -11.35
N LYS A 2 2.64 16.14 -11.83
CA LYS A 2 3.77 15.41 -12.46
C LYS A 2 4.33 14.25 -11.61
N ALA A 3 4.54 14.46 -10.32
CA ALA A 3 5.05 13.42 -9.42
C ALA A 3 4.10 12.22 -9.24
N ILE A 4 2.78 12.45 -9.27
CA ILE A 4 1.78 11.38 -9.17
C ILE A 4 1.75 10.59 -10.48
N LEU A 5 1.74 11.28 -11.62
CA LEU A 5 1.81 10.65 -12.94
C LEU A 5 3.06 9.76 -13.07
N MET A 6 4.22 10.28 -12.66
CA MET A 6 5.47 9.53 -12.66
C MET A 6 5.40 8.31 -11.73
N PHE A 7 4.81 8.46 -10.54
CA PHE A 7 4.59 7.35 -9.63
C PHE A 7 3.72 6.26 -10.27
N VAL A 8 2.60 6.64 -10.88
CA VAL A 8 1.68 5.71 -11.57
C VAL A 8 2.40 4.93 -12.66
N VAL A 9 3.17 5.62 -13.51
CA VAL A 9 3.92 4.95 -14.60
C VAL A 9 4.97 4.00 -14.03
N ILE A 10 5.79 4.47 -13.08
CA ILE A 10 6.87 3.66 -12.51
C ILE A 10 6.31 2.45 -11.76
N SER A 11 5.29 2.62 -10.93
CA SER A 11 4.74 1.53 -10.13
C SER A 11 4.11 0.44 -11.02
N ASN A 12 3.41 0.83 -12.08
CA ASN A 12 2.86 -0.12 -13.06
C ASN A 12 3.97 -0.85 -13.83
N CYS A 13 5.01 -0.14 -14.25
CA CYS A 13 6.16 -0.76 -14.91
C CYS A 13 6.87 -1.78 -14.00
N ILE A 14 7.11 -1.42 -12.74
CA ILE A 14 7.75 -2.30 -11.76
C ILE A 14 6.88 -3.53 -11.49
N ALA A 15 5.59 -3.34 -11.21
CA ALA A 15 4.68 -4.45 -10.94
C ALA A 15 4.57 -5.40 -12.14
N THR A 16 4.45 -4.86 -13.36
CA THR A 16 4.46 -5.66 -14.59
C THR A 16 5.77 -6.42 -14.78
N ALA A 17 6.92 -5.77 -14.51
CA ALA A 17 8.22 -6.42 -14.59
C ALA A 17 8.37 -7.57 -13.59
N ILE A 18 7.85 -7.42 -12.37
CA ILE A 18 7.83 -8.49 -11.36
C ILE A 18 7.00 -9.68 -11.86
N ILE A 19 5.79 -9.42 -12.38
CA ILE A 19 4.93 -10.47 -12.93
C ILE A 19 5.62 -11.20 -14.09
N PHE A 20 6.25 -10.45 -15.00
CA PHE A 20 6.99 -11.03 -16.12
C PHE A 20 8.16 -11.91 -15.66
N VAL A 21 8.95 -11.46 -14.69
CA VAL A 21 10.08 -12.25 -14.14
C VAL A 21 9.58 -13.53 -13.47
N ILE A 22 8.51 -13.45 -12.68
CA ILE A 22 7.91 -14.62 -12.02
C ILE A 22 7.42 -15.61 -13.07
N GLU A 23 6.66 -15.15 -14.06
CA GLU A 23 6.12 -16.04 -15.08
C GLU A 23 7.22 -16.65 -15.96
N SER A 24 8.23 -15.88 -16.34
CA SER A 24 9.36 -16.38 -17.14
C SER A 24 10.22 -17.43 -16.42
N SER A 25 10.26 -17.38 -15.09
CA SER A 25 11.08 -18.29 -14.27
C SER A 25 10.33 -19.52 -13.79
N THR A 26 9.02 -19.42 -13.57
CA THR A 26 8.23 -20.49 -12.93
C THR A 26 7.10 -21.02 -13.79
N SER A 27 6.62 -20.27 -14.79
CA SER A 27 5.42 -20.58 -15.57
C SER A 27 4.22 -21.00 -14.72
N ILE A 28 4.14 -20.52 -13.48
CA ILE A 28 3.16 -20.96 -12.50
C ILE A 28 1.82 -20.24 -12.65
N LEU A 29 1.83 -19.02 -13.18
CA LEU A 29 0.62 -18.21 -13.35
C LEU A 29 -0.10 -18.56 -14.65
N GLY A 30 0.62 -19.15 -15.63
CA GLY A 30 0.04 -19.63 -16.88
C GLY A 30 -0.53 -18.49 -17.73
N LEU A 31 0.14 -17.33 -17.72
CA LEU A 31 -0.35 -16.11 -18.35
C LEU A 31 -0.32 -16.28 -19.87
N HIS A 32 -1.47 -16.15 -20.51
CA HIS A 32 -1.58 -16.27 -21.98
C HIS A 32 -1.99 -14.96 -22.64
N TYR A 33 -2.75 -14.13 -21.92
CA TYR A 33 -3.29 -12.89 -22.45
C TYR A 33 -2.71 -11.67 -21.74
N TRP A 34 -2.65 -10.55 -22.46
CA TRP A 34 -2.20 -9.27 -21.89
C TRP A 34 -3.11 -8.79 -20.75
N GLN A 35 -4.37 -9.23 -20.73
CA GLN A 35 -5.32 -8.95 -19.64
C GLN A 35 -4.88 -9.58 -18.32
N ASP A 36 -4.27 -10.77 -18.34
CA ASP A 36 -3.84 -11.46 -17.13
C ASP A 36 -2.76 -10.63 -16.41
N TYR A 37 -1.82 -10.05 -17.16
CA TYR A 37 -0.82 -9.13 -16.62
C TYR A 37 -1.45 -7.87 -16.01
N ALA A 38 -2.44 -7.27 -16.67
CA ALA A 38 -3.15 -6.11 -16.13
C ALA A 38 -3.89 -6.46 -14.83
N PHE A 39 -4.52 -7.64 -14.77
CA PHE A 39 -5.22 -8.12 -13.59
C PHE A 39 -4.27 -8.31 -12.41
N PHE A 40 -3.18 -9.07 -12.60
CA PHE A 40 -2.19 -9.27 -11.53
C PHE A 40 -1.52 -7.96 -11.10
N ASN A 41 -1.34 -7.01 -12.02
CA ASN A 41 -0.81 -5.69 -11.70
C ASN A 41 -1.76 -4.90 -10.77
N VAL A 42 -3.08 -4.93 -11.03
CA VAL A 42 -4.08 -4.38 -10.09
C VAL A 42 -3.97 -5.07 -8.73
N PHE A 43 -3.91 -6.40 -8.70
CA PHE A 43 -3.81 -7.16 -7.45
C PHE A 43 -2.58 -6.77 -6.62
N ILE A 44 -1.43 -6.56 -7.26
CA ILE A 44 -0.21 -6.12 -6.56
C ILE A 44 -0.38 -4.70 -6.02
N LEU A 45 -0.79 -3.74 -6.86
CA LEU A 45 -0.87 -2.34 -6.47
C LEU A 45 -1.94 -2.10 -5.40
N TRP A 46 -3.12 -2.69 -5.56
CA TRP A 46 -4.20 -2.60 -4.58
C TRP A 46 -3.96 -3.47 -3.36
N GLY A 47 -3.27 -4.60 -3.50
CA GLY A 47 -2.82 -5.41 -2.37
C GLY A 47 -1.91 -4.59 -1.44
N ILE A 48 -0.93 -3.86 -2.01
CA ILE A 48 -0.07 -2.96 -1.23
C ILE A 48 -0.88 -1.81 -0.62
N ALA A 49 -1.81 -1.21 -1.36
CA ALA A 49 -2.66 -0.15 -0.81
C ALA A 49 -3.52 -0.67 0.37
N ALA A 50 -4.08 -1.88 0.24
CA ALA A 50 -4.91 -2.50 1.26
C ALA A 50 -4.11 -2.84 2.52
N THR A 51 -2.89 -3.37 2.39
CA THR A 51 -2.04 -3.69 3.56
C THR A 51 -1.64 -2.42 4.31
N LEU A 52 -1.26 -1.36 3.61
CA LEU A 52 -0.94 -0.07 4.21
C LEU A 52 -2.17 0.57 4.88
N PHE A 53 -3.37 0.39 4.31
CA PHE A 53 -4.61 0.88 4.90
C PHE A 53 -5.02 0.08 6.16
N MET A 54 -4.90 -1.25 6.13
CA MET A 54 -5.31 -2.13 7.23
C MET A 54 -4.34 -2.12 8.42
N HIS A 55 -3.06 -1.87 8.16
CA HIS A 55 -2.01 -1.85 9.18
C HIS A 55 -1.36 -0.46 9.27
N PRO A 56 -2.10 0.55 9.74
CA PRO A 56 -1.51 1.86 9.97
C PRO A 56 -0.44 1.79 11.08
N PRO A 57 0.52 2.74 11.09
CA PRO A 57 1.44 2.88 12.21
C PRO A 57 0.63 3.00 13.50
N GLN A 58 0.89 2.09 14.44
CA GLN A 58 0.19 2.05 15.71
C GLN A 58 0.39 3.38 16.41
N LYS A 59 -0.70 4.07 16.77
CA LYS A 59 -0.61 5.14 17.76
C LYS A 59 -0.14 4.51 19.06
N THR A 60 0.98 4.98 19.57
CA THR A 60 1.53 4.58 20.88
C THR A 60 0.55 4.92 22.04
N ALA A 61 -0.53 5.65 21.76
CA ALA A 61 -1.62 5.89 22.69
C ALA A 61 -2.53 4.66 22.91
N THR A 62 -2.14 3.80 23.84
CA THR A 62 -3.00 3.28 24.93
C THR A 62 -4.48 3.08 24.59
N THR A 63 -4.80 2.26 23.57
CA THR A 63 -6.18 1.76 23.37
C THR A 63 -6.44 0.50 24.19
N THR A 64 -5.89 0.47 25.40
CA THR A 64 -6.07 -0.58 26.38
C THR A 64 -7.25 -0.21 27.26
N SER A 65 -8.15 -1.18 27.48
CA SER A 65 -9.28 -1.05 28.40
C SER A 65 -8.82 -0.97 29.86
N ASP A 66 -7.55 -1.25 30.14
CA ASP A 66 -7.01 -1.32 31.49
C ASP A 66 -6.64 0.08 32.00
N LYS A 67 -7.25 0.43 33.13
CA LYS A 67 -7.04 1.71 33.81
C LYS A 67 -5.62 1.83 34.34
N ALA A 68 -4.98 0.72 34.72
CA ALA A 68 -3.60 0.73 35.22
C ALA A 68 -2.61 1.07 34.10
N GLU A 69 -2.80 0.50 32.92
CA GLU A 69 -1.93 0.72 31.76
C GLU A 69 -2.09 2.13 31.19
N ARG A 70 -3.32 2.68 31.17
CA ARG A 70 -3.56 4.09 30.83
C ARG A 70 -2.87 5.07 31.78
N THR A 71 -2.91 4.79 33.08
CA THR A 71 -2.32 5.67 34.09
C THR A 71 -0.79 5.64 34.01
N SER A 72 -0.20 4.44 33.96
CA SER A 72 1.25 4.28 33.78
C SER A 72 1.73 4.82 32.44
N GLY A 73 0.94 4.64 31.38
CA GLY A 73 1.19 5.22 30.07
C GLY A 73 1.20 6.75 30.14
N SER A 74 0.24 7.39 30.80
CA SER A 74 0.20 8.87 30.90
C SER A 74 1.36 9.50 31.68
N LEU A 75 2.14 8.71 32.43
CA LEU A 75 3.34 9.17 33.14
C LEU A 75 4.60 9.15 32.26
N ILE A 76 4.52 8.55 31.07
CA ILE A 76 5.59 8.54 30.08
C ILE A 76 5.32 9.69 29.11
N ASP A 77 6.34 10.50 28.84
CA ASP A 77 6.24 11.56 27.84
C ASP A 77 6.13 10.95 26.43
N HIS A 78 4.92 10.92 25.90
CA HIS A 78 4.64 10.43 24.55
C HIS A 78 4.71 11.51 23.50
N THR A 79 4.99 12.77 23.85
CA THR A 79 4.90 13.89 22.89
C THR A 79 5.75 13.65 21.64
N THR A 80 6.96 13.12 21.82
CA THR A 80 7.85 12.78 20.69
C THR A 80 7.39 11.53 19.93
N ALA A 81 6.82 10.54 20.63
CA ALA A 81 6.32 9.31 20.01
C ALA A 81 5.04 9.57 19.20
N ASP A 82 4.13 10.38 19.72
CA ASP A 82 2.88 10.78 19.08
C ASP A 82 3.15 11.63 17.83
N GLU A 83 4.12 12.55 17.87
CA GLU A 83 4.53 13.34 16.69
C GLU A 83 5.11 12.44 15.59
N ILE A 84 5.95 11.46 15.96
CA ILE A 84 6.49 10.48 15.02
C ILE A 84 5.39 9.59 14.43
N ASP A 85 4.42 9.15 15.24
CA ASP A 85 3.31 8.31 14.79
C ASP A 85 2.35 9.10 13.87
N GLU A 86 2.13 10.38 14.14
CA GLU A 86 1.33 11.26 13.28
C GLU A 86 1.99 11.49 11.92
N LEU A 87 3.30 11.74 11.89
CA LEU A 87 4.06 11.86 10.64
C LEU A 87 4.01 10.56 9.83
N ARG A 88 4.22 9.41 10.47
CA ARG A 88 4.12 8.09 9.83
C ARG A 88 2.72 7.84 9.30
N TRP A 89 1.68 8.26 10.03
CA TRP A 89 0.30 8.12 9.59
C TRP A 89 0.05 8.93 8.32
N ASP A 90 0.45 10.21 8.28
CA ASP A 90 0.29 11.05 7.09
C ASP A 90 1.04 10.48 5.88
N GLU A 91 2.28 10.03 6.08
CA GLU A 91 3.09 9.39 5.04
C GLU A 91 2.42 8.12 4.52
N ASN A 92 1.92 7.27 5.42
CA ASN A 92 1.23 6.03 5.08
C ASN A 92 -0.07 6.31 4.31
N VAL A 93 -0.84 7.31 4.75
CA VAL A 93 -2.07 7.75 4.08
C VAL A 93 -1.78 8.18 2.65
N ARG A 94 -0.76 9.02 2.50
CA ARG A 94 -0.32 9.51 1.21
C ARG A 94 0.18 8.38 0.32
N LEU A 95 0.86 7.38 0.88
CA LEU A 95 1.42 6.26 0.14
C LEU A 95 0.33 5.29 -0.35
N TYR A 96 -0.57 4.82 0.53
CA TYR A 96 -1.64 3.93 0.10
C TYR A 96 -2.55 4.60 -0.94
N THR A 97 -2.81 5.90 -0.80
CA THR A 97 -3.62 6.66 -1.77
C THR A 97 -2.95 6.69 -3.13
N LYS A 98 -1.63 6.86 -3.20
CA LYS A 98 -0.87 6.81 -4.46
C LYS A 98 -0.94 5.42 -5.10
N PHE A 99 -0.79 4.35 -4.33
CA PHE A 99 -0.90 2.98 -4.84
C PHE A 99 -2.31 2.66 -5.33
N PHE A 100 -3.34 3.12 -4.61
CA PHE A 100 -4.73 2.97 -5.03
C PHE A 100 -5.00 3.64 -6.38
N ILE A 101 -4.57 4.90 -6.53
CA ILE A 101 -4.68 5.64 -7.80
C ILE A 101 -3.88 4.95 -8.91
N ALA A 102 -2.70 4.43 -8.60
CA ALA A 102 -1.87 3.73 -9.57
C ALA A 102 -2.47 2.44 -10.11
N GLY A 103 -3.37 1.78 -9.38
CA GLY A 103 -4.10 0.61 -9.89
C GLY A 103 -5.25 0.96 -10.84
N LEU A 104 -5.71 2.22 -10.87
CA LEU A 104 -6.85 2.64 -11.71
C LEU A 104 -6.63 2.45 -13.22
N PRO A 105 -5.47 2.76 -13.81
CA PRO A 105 -5.24 2.49 -15.23
C PRO A 105 -5.31 0.99 -15.56
N ALA A 106 -4.72 0.14 -14.72
CA ALA A 106 -4.71 -1.30 -14.94
C ALA A 106 -6.12 -1.91 -14.85
N ILE A 107 -6.96 -1.45 -13.91
CA ILE A 107 -8.35 -1.92 -13.83
C ILE A 107 -9.20 -1.42 -15.00
N VAL A 108 -8.98 -0.20 -15.49
CA VAL A 108 -9.65 0.30 -16.70
C VAL A 108 -9.29 -0.56 -17.91
N ILE A 109 -8.02 -0.95 -18.06
CA ILE A 109 -7.58 -1.86 -19.12
C ILE A 109 -8.28 -3.22 -18.98
N CYS A 110 -8.39 -3.77 -17.77
CA CYS A 110 -9.11 -5.02 -17.53
C CYS A 110 -10.60 -4.95 -17.86
N LEU A 111 -11.25 -3.78 -17.71
CA LEU A 111 -12.69 -3.62 -17.93
C LEU A 111 -13.06 -3.25 -19.38
N MET A 112 -12.13 -2.64 -20.13
CA MET A 112 -12.38 -2.20 -21.51
C MET A 112 -12.20 -3.30 -22.57
N MET A 113 -11.58 -4.42 -22.20
CA MET A 113 -11.30 -5.55 -23.11
C MET A 113 -12.05 -6.78 -22.62
#